data_AF-A0A9X1HAF8-F1
#
_entry.id   AF-A0A9X1HAF8-F1
#
_cell.length_a   1.000
_cell.length_b   1.000
_cell.length_c   1.000
_cell.angle_alpha   90.00
_cell.angle_beta   90.00
_cell.angle_gamma   90.00
#
_symmetry.space_group_name_H-M   'P 1'
#
loop_
_entity.id
_entity.type
_entity.pdbx_description
1 polymer ?
#
loop_
_entity_poly.entity_id
_entity_poly.type
_entity_poly.pdbx_seq_one_letter_code
_entity_poly.pdbx_strand_id
1 'polypeptide(L)' 'MGHLFNYFFLGIGGLFRWSFFQLLNVAIEEKYVKDLEYYLNQKDKNVDKNGFTTAQKNFLIGIFIFVALIFLIKKIES' A
#
# COMPACT_ATOMS: atom_id res chain seq x y z
N MET A 1 14.76 14.51 -6.51
CA MET A 1 13.97 13.45 -7.19
C MET A 1 13.66 12.23 -6.31
N GLY A 2 14.58 11.74 -5.46
CA GLY A 2 14.33 10.56 -4.62
C GLY A 2 13.15 10.67 -3.64
N HIS A 3 12.88 11.87 -3.09
CA HIS A 3 11.73 12.08 -2.21
C HIS A 3 10.38 11.93 -2.91
N LEU A 4 10.23 12.45 -4.13
CA LEU A 4 8.97 12.38 -4.88
C LEU A 4 8.62 10.93 -5.23
N PHE A 5 9.62 10.17 -5.66
CA PHE A 5 9.48 8.74 -5.94
C PHE A 5 9.02 8.01 -4.67
N ASN A 6 9.70 8.20 -3.54
CA ASN A 6 9.30 7.57 -2.28
C ASN A 6 7.86 7.90 -1.88
N TYR A 7 7.45 9.17 -1.97
CA TYR A 7 6.08 9.57 -1.67
C TYR A 7 5.05 8.93 -2.61
N PHE A 8 5.37 8.78 -3.89
CA PHE A 8 4.52 8.09 -4.85
C PHE A 8 4.29 6.63 -4.46
N PHE A 9 5.34 5.85 -4.21
CA PHE A 9 5.22 4.44 -3.82
C PHE A 9 4.49 4.25 -2.49
N LEU A 10 4.77 5.12 -1.51
CA LEU A 10 4.08 5.11 -0.23
C LEU A 10 2.59 5.44 -0.39
N GLY A 11 2.24 6.41 -1.24
CA GLY A 11 0.86 6.80 -1.51
C GLY A 11 0.07 5.69 -2.21
N ILE A 12 0.56 5.19 -3.34
CA ILE A 12 -0.15 4.13 -4.09
C ILE A 12 -0.27 2.85 -3.26
N GLY A 13 0.77 2.49 -2.50
CA GLY A 13 0.77 1.28 -1.69
C GLY A 13 -0.15 1.41 -0.48
N GLY A 14 -0.22 2.59 0.15
CA GLY A 14 -1.17 2.90 1.21
C GLY A 14 -2.62 2.83 0.72
N LEU A 15 -2.92 3.46 -0.41
CA LEU A 15 -4.25 3.42 -1.03
C LEU A 15 -4.67 2.00 -1.40
N PHE A 16 -3.80 1.22 -2.02
CA PHE A 16 -4.12 -0.16 -2.38
C PHE A 16 -4.36 -1.03 -1.14
N ARG A 17 -3.51 -0.91 -0.11
CA ARG A 17 -3.70 -1.65 1.15
C ARG A 17 -5.04 -1.28 1.80
N TRP A 18 -5.36 0.01 1.87
CA TRP A 18 -6.64 0.46 2.41
C TRP A 18 -7.82 -0.14 1.64
N SER A 19 -7.83 -0.01 0.31
CA SER A 19 -8.89 -0.57 -0.55
C SER A 19 -9.03 -2.08 -0.38
N PHE A 20 -7.90 -2.81 -0.39
CA PHE A 20 -7.90 -4.27 -0.19
C PHE A 20 -8.48 -4.67 1.16
N PHE A 21 -8.12 -3.97 2.24
CA PHE A 21 -8.65 -4.26 3.56
C PHE A 21 -10.11 -3.83 3.74
N GLN A 22 -10.58 -2.79 3.04
CA GLN A 22 -12.02 -2.50 3.02
C GLN A 22 -12.82 -3.62 2.35
N LEU A 23 -12.31 -4.17 1.24
CA LEU A 23 -12.94 -5.33 0.61
C LEU A 23 -12.97 -6.54 1.55
N LEU A 24 -11.89 -6.79 2.29
CA LEU A 24 -11.84 -7.88 3.27
C LEU A 24 -12.77 -7.66 4.47
N ASN A 25 -12.87 -6.42 4.97
CA ASN A 25 -13.81 -6.06 6.04
C ASN A 25 -15.26 -6.31 5.63
N VAL A 26 -15.60 -6.05 4.36
CA VAL A 26 -16.93 -6.36 3.81
C VAL A 26 -17.16 -7.87 3.66
N ALA A 27 -16.12 -8.62 3.28
CA ALA A 27 -16.26 -10.03 2.91
C ALA A 27 -16.22 -11.02 4.10
N ILE A 28 -15.52 -10.70 5.19
CA ILE A 28 -15.25 -11.65 6.28
C ILE A 28 -15.86 -11.15 7.59
N GLU A 29 -15.29 -10.09 8.16
CA GLU A 29 -15.74 -9.41 9.38
C GLU A 29 -14.86 -8.15 9.56
N GLU A 30 -15.35 -7.12 10.27
CA GLU A 30 -14.64 -5.84 10.47
C GLU A 30 -13.39 -5.98 11.35
N LYS A 31 -12.29 -6.47 10.77
CA LYS A 31 -11.04 -6.77 11.46
C LYS A 31 -9.95 -5.72 11.23
N TYR A 32 -10.00 -5.02 10.12
CA TYR A 32 -8.95 -4.10 9.67
C TYR A 32 -9.34 -2.65 9.89
N VAL A 33 -8.34 -1.78 10.11
CA VAL A 33 -8.54 -0.34 10.30
C VAL A 33 -9.26 0.24 9.07
N LYS A 34 -10.32 1.01 9.31
CA LYS A 34 -11.12 1.64 8.25
C LYS A 34 -10.62 3.03 7.86
N ASP A 35 -9.92 3.68 8.77
CA ASP A 35 -9.41 5.02 8.57
C ASP A 35 -8.31 5.03 7.50
N LEU A 36 -8.54 5.82 6.45
CA LEU A 36 -7.56 6.04 5.37
C LEU A 36 -6.31 6.76 5.88
N GLU A 37 -6.45 7.66 6.87
CA GLU A 37 -5.34 8.43 7.41
C GLU A 37 -4.29 7.49 8.04
N TYR A 38 -4.72 6.42 8.71
CA TYR A 38 -3.81 5.39 9.21
C TYR A 38 -2.91 4.81 8.10
N TYR A 39 -3.47 4.54 6.90
CA TYR A 39 -2.70 4.00 5.78
C TYR A 39 -1.86 5.05 5.07
N LEU A 40 -2.22 6.33 5.12
CA LEU A 40 -1.46 7.41 4.49
C LEU A 40 -0.47 8.08 5.44
N ASN A 41 -0.57 7.84 6.75
CA ASN A 41 0.30 8.42 7.75
C ASN A 41 1.69 7.77 7.70
N GLN A 42 2.58 8.39 6.93
CA GLN A 42 3.97 7.97 6.75
C GLN A 42 4.88 8.45 7.89
N LYS A 43 4.36 9.26 8.82
CA LYS A 43 5.12 9.79 9.95
C LYS A 43 5.02 8.90 11.19
N ASP A 44 4.08 7.95 11.20
CA ASP A 44 3.98 6.96 12.25
C ASP A 44 5.19 6.01 12.22
N LYS A 45 5.94 5.99 13.33
CA LYS A 45 7.12 5.14 13.53
C LYS A 45 6.78 3.88 14.33
N ASN A 46 5.53 3.70 14.72
CA ASN A 46 5.09 2.50 15.40
C ASN A 46 5.33 1.29 14.50
N VAL A 47 5.97 0.28 15.09
CA VAL A 47 6.27 -0.98 14.43
C VAL A 47 5.12 -1.93 14.75
N ASP A 48 4.49 -2.47 13.70
CA ASP A 48 3.43 -3.46 13.90
C ASP A 48 4.01 -4.78 14.41
N LYS A 49 3.14 -5.69 14.85
CA LYS A 49 3.52 -7.03 15.37
C LYS A 49 4.43 -7.85 14.45
N ASN A 50 4.46 -7.55 13.16
CA ASN A 50 5.30 -8.23 12.17
C ASN A 50 6.67 -7.55 11.96
N GLY A 51 7.05 -6.57 12.79
CA GLY A 51 8.38 -5.94 12.74
C GLY A 51 8.53 -4.85 11.69
N PHE A 52 7.45 -4.48 10.97
CA PHE A 52 7.47 -3.44 9.95
C PHE A 52 6.57 -2.26 10.32
N THR A 53 6.99 -1.05 9.97
CA THR A 53 6.13 0.14 10.04
C THR A 53 5.09 0.13 8.91
N THR A 54 4.01 0.89 9.07
CA THR A 54 3.01 1.09 8.03
C THR A 54 3.63 1.64 6.74
N ALA A 55 4.56 2.59 6.85
CA ALA A 55 5.28 3.16 5.72
C ALA A 55 6.10 2.10 4.95
N GLN A 56 6.85 1.24 5.65
CA GLN A 56 7.63 0.18 5.00
C GLN A 56 6.73 -0.79 4.22
N LYS A 57 5.59 -1.18 4.80
CA LYS A 57 4.60 -2.04 4.13
C LYS A 57 4.01 -1.36 2.90
N ASN A 58 3.65 -0.08 3.01
CA ASN A 58 3.12 0.67 1.88
C ASN A 58 4.13 0.75 0.75
N PHE A 59 5.39 1.08 1.05
CA PHE A 59 6.43 1.18 0.04
C PHE A 59 6.63 -0.14 -0.70
N LEU A 60 6.70 -1.26 0.05
CA LEU A 60 6.83 -2.59 -0.53
C LEU A 60 5.65 -2.94 -1.46
N ILE A 61 4.41 -2.72 -0.99
CA ILE A 61 3.22 -2.96 -1.81
C ILE A 61 3.19 -2.05 -3.04
N GLY A 62 3.61 -0.78 -2.91
CA GLY A 62 3.73 0.12 -4.04
C GLY A 62 4.68 -0.42 -5.10
N ILE A 63 5.83 -0.98 -4.72
CA ILE A 63 6.78 -1.59 -5.67
C ILE A 63 6.12 -2.77 -6.38
N PHE A 64 5.45 -3.67 -5.64
CA PHE A 64 4.75 -4.81 -6.24
C PHE A 64 3.69 -4.37 -7.27
N ILE A 65 2.90 -3.35 -6.94
CA ILE A 65 1.90 -2.79 -7.87
C ILE A 65 2.57 -2.24 -9.12
N PHE A 66 3.64 -1.47 -8.97
CA PHE A 66 4.35 -0.88 -10.09
C PHE A 66 4.93 -1.95 -11.03
N VAL A 67 5.57 -2.98 -10.46
CA VAL A 67 6.08 -4.12 -11.24
C VAL A 67 4.95 -4.86 -11.94
N ALA A 68 3.82 -5.10 -11.26
CA ALA A 68 2.65 -5.74 -11.86
C ALA A 68 2.08 -4.91 -13.03
N LEU A 69 2.05 -3.58 -12.91
CA LEU A 69 1.63 -2.70 -13.99
C LEU A 69 2.56 -2.77 -15.21
N ILE A 70 3.89 -2.83 -14.99
CA ILE A 70 4.85 -3.01 -16.10
C ILE A 70 4.55 -4.31 -16.86
N PHE A 71 4.35 -5.42 -16.13
CA PHE A 71 4.02 -6.71 -16.77
C PHE A 71 2.66 -6.65 -17.50
N LEU A 72 1.67 -5.98 -16.93
CA LEU A 72 0.35 -5.83 -17.53
C LEU A 72 0.42 -5.03 -18.84
N ILE A 73 1.13 -3.90 -18.84
CA ILE A 73 1.33 -3.06 -20.03
C ILE A 73 2.02 -3.88 -21.13
N LYS A 74 3.13 -4.56 -20.80
CA LYS A 74 3.85 -5.42 -21.74
C LYS A 74 2.96 -6.51 -22.35
N LYS A 75 2.02 -7.07 -21.57
CA LYS A 75 1.07 -8.07 -22.06
C LYS A 75 0.00 -7.47 -22.98
N ILE A 76 -0.40 -6.21 -22.76
CA ILE A 76 -1.40 -5.53 -23.61
C ILE A 76 -0.79 -5.08 -24.94
N GLU A 77 0.50 -4.70 -24.94
CA GLU A 77 1.23 -4.27 -26.14
C GLU A 77 1.72 -5.41 -27.03
N SER A 78 1.74 -6.66 -26.53
CA SER A 78 2.15 -7.87 -27.26
C SER A 78 0.99 -8.57 -27.95
#